data_AF-A0A963EYY4-F1
#
_entry.id   AF-A0A963EYY4-F1
#
_cell.length_a   1.000
_cell.length_b   1.000
_cell.length_c   1.000
_cell.angle_alpha   90.00
_cell.angle_beta   90.00
_cell.angle_gamma   90.00
#
_symmetry.space_group_name_H-M   'P 1'
#
loop_
_entity.id
_entity.type
_entity.pdbx_description
1 polymer ?
#
loop_
_entity_poly.entity_id
_entity_poly.type
_entity_poly.pdbx_seq_one_letter_code
_entity_poly.pdbx_strand_id
1 'polypeptide(L)'
;TEDVDLVQAEPRLNFDSNSWALPASESEYRDGLKYIHRYFDRLSDEQSPEAQFYARADNLRTWMGMVNTRLGSLSQRLSASVGKRRINTDLAGEVGATQSTAKPQELDVTTPWLEIDDVFYEARGSAWALIQFLKAVEVDFAEVLRKKNAQVSLQQIIRELEGTQETVWSPMILNGSGFGLLANHSLVMASYISRANAAIIDLRDLLSQG
;
A
#
# COMPACT_ATOMS: atom_id res chain seq x y z
N THR A 1 3.07 -25.20 -5.29
CA THR A 1 3.30 -25.44 -3.86
C THR A 1 4.14 -24.29 -3.37
N GLU A 2 3.85 -23.74 -2.20
CA GLU A 2 4.56 -22.58 -1.66
C GLU A 2 5.97 -22.98 -1.19
N ASP A 3 6.97 -22.10 -1.36
CA ASP A 3 8.34 -22.37 -0.93
C ASP A 3 8.43 -22.39 0.60
N VAL A 4 9.16 -23.37 1.14
CA VAL A 4 9.23 -23.62 2.59
C VAL A 4 9.78 -22.44 3.39
N ASP A 5 10.75 -21.70 2.85
CA ASP A 5 11.31 -20.54 3.54
C ASP A 5 10.36 -19.34 3.44
N LEU A 6 9.65 -19.18 2.32
CA LEU A 6 8.63 -18.12 2.20
C LEU A 6 7.49 -18.33 3.20
N VAL A 7 7.04 -19.57 3.39
CA VAL A 7 6.05 -19.93 4.43
C VAL A 7 6.52 -19.57 5.83
N GLN A 8 7.82 -19.68 6.11
CA GLN A 8 8.39 -19.30 7.41
C GLN A 8 8.63 -17.79 7.53
N ALA A 9 8.96 -17.12 6.45
CA ALA A 9 9.22 -15.68 6.43
C ALA A 9 7.93 -14.86 6.63
N GLU A 10 6.84 -15.23 5.98
CA GLU A 10 5.59 -14.47 5.98
C GLU A 10 5.05 -14.13 7.39
N PRO A 11 4.82 -15.09 8.32
CA PRO A 11 4.28 -14.76 9.64
C PRO A 11 5.22 -13.87 10.47
N ARG A 12 6.54 -13.98 10.23
CA ARG A 12 7.55 -13.17 10.93
C ARG A 12 7.57 -11.73 10.45
N LEU A 13 7.44 -11.53 9.14
CA LEU A 13 7.36 -10.19 8.55
C LEU A 13 5.99 -9.53 8.82
N ASN A 14 4.94 -10.32 9.04
CA ASN A 14 3.61 -9.85 9.45
C ASN A 14 3.45 -9.77 10.98
N PHE A 15 4.53 -9.90 11.75
CA PHE A 15 4.49 -9.79 13.20
C PHE A 15 4.15 -8.36 13.65
N ASP A 16 3.43 -8.24 14.77
CA ASP A 16 2.96 -6.97 15.32
C ASP A 16 4.13 -6.00 15.52
N SER A 17 4.08 -4.84 14.86
CA SER A 17 5.14 -3.82 14.92
C SER A 17 5.23 -3.12 16.29
N ASN A 18 4.22 -3.25 17.15
CA ASN A 18 4.21 -2.67 18.50
C ASN A 18 4.82 -3.58 19.58
N SER A 19 5.16 -4.83 19.22
CA SER A 19 5.71 -5.79 20.17
C SER A 19 7.19 -5.54 20.43
N TRP A 20 7.49 -4.73 21.44
CA TRP A 20 8.87 -4.44 21.84
C TRP A 20 9.45 -5.45 22.85
N ALA A 21 8.61 -6.33 23.43
CA ALA A 21 8.99 -7.34 24.43
C ALA A 21 8.70 -8.77 23.94
N LEU A 22 9.41 -9.76 24.49
CA LEU A 22 9.56 -11.14 23.98
C LEU A 22 8.27 -11.79 23.40
N PRO A 23 8.26 -12.15 22.08
CA PRO A 23 9.27 -11.83 21.08
C PRO A 23 9.18 -10.37 20.59
N ALA A 24 10.34 -9.73 20.49
CA ALA A 24 10.44 -8.38 19.95
C ALA A 24 10.33 -8.41 18.42
N SER A 25 9.60 -7.46 17.82
CA SER A 25 9.37 -7.41 16.37
C SER A 25 10.65 -7.37 15.56
N GLU A 26 11.68 -6.66 16.05
CA GLU A 26 12.98 -6.60 15.38
C GLU A 26 13.64 -7.99 15.26
N SER A 27 13.51 -8.83 16.29
CA SER A 27 14.04 -10.19 16.26
C SER A 27 13.27 -11.05 15.26
N GLU A 28 11.94 -10.96 15.23
CA GLU A 28 11.11 -11.67 14.25
C GLU A 28 11.45 -11.23 12.81
N TYR A 29 11.60 -9.92 12.56
CA TYR A 29 11.99 -9.41 11.24
C TYR A 29 13.38 -9.92 10.82
N ARG A 30 14.37 -9.89 11.73
CA ARG A 30 15.70 -10.45 11.46
C ARG A 30 15.66 -11.94 11.15
N ASP A 31 14.81 -12.69 11.84
CA ASP A 31 14.63 -14.12 11.56
C ASP A 31 13.90 -14.36 10.23
N GLY A 32 12.88 -13.58 9.92
CA GLY A 32 12.21 -13.56 8.61
C GLY A 32 13.21 -13.33 7.47
N LEU A 33 14.11 -12.36 7.61
CA LEU A 33 15.15 -12.07 6.62
C LEU A 33 16.10 -13.25 6.38
N LYS A 34 16.39 -14.08 7.39
CA LYS A 34 17.22 -15.29 7.20
C LYS A 34 16.56 -16.27 6.23
N TYR A 35 15.24 -16.44 6.33
CA TYR A 35 14.48 -17.29 5.42
C TYR A 35 14.44 -16.70 4.01
N ILE A 36 14.21 -15.39 3.86
CA ILE A 36 14.25 -14.70 2.56
C ILE A 36 15.62 -14.84 1.89
N HIS A 37 16.72 -14.67 2.62
CA HIS A 37 18.06 -14.85 2.04
C HIS A 37 18.30 -16.28 1.56
N ARG A 38 17.89 -17.30 2.32
CA ARG A 38 18.01 -18.70 1.88
C ARG A 38 17.20 -18.99 0.62
N TYR A 39 16.00 -18.43 0.53
CA TYR A 39 15.20 -18.52 -0.70
C TYR A 39 15.91 -17.86 -1.88
N PHE A 40 16.46 -16.65 -1.68
CA PHE A 40 17.22 -15.94 -2.71
C PHE A 40 18.48 -16.69 -3.16
N ASP A 41 19.22 -17.28 -2.22
CA ASP A 41 20.40 -18.10 -2.51
C ASP A 41 20.04 -19.31 -3.40
N ARG A 42 18.92 -19.99 -3.10
CA ARG A 42 18.43 -21.09 -3.93
C ARG A 42 17.90 -20.63 -5.29
N LEU A 43 17.22 -19.49 -5.33
CA LEU A 43 16.67 -18.93 -6.57
C LEU A 43 17.79 -18.57 -7.56
N SER A 44 18.97 -18.24 -7.05
CA SER A 44 20.17 -17.92 -7.83
C SER A 44 20.97 -19.15 -8.25
N ASP A 45 20.67 -20.33 -7.71
CA ASP A 45 21.37 -21.57 -7.98
C ASP A 45 20.69 -22.36 -9.11
N GLU A 46 21.30 -22.35 -10.29
CA GLU A 46 20.81 -23.09 -11.47
C GLU A 46 20.71 -24.61 -11.26
N GLN A 47 21.37 -25.15 -10.23
CA GLN A 47 21.33 -26.58 -9.88
C GLN A 47 20.25 -26.93 -8.86
N SER A 48 19.53 -25.94 -8.31
CA SER A 48 18.49 -26.12 -7.30
C SER A 48 17.09 -25.88 -7.90
N PRO A 49 16.43 -26.90 -8.50
CA PRO A 49 15.14 -26.72 -9.17
C PRO A 49 13.97 -26.42 -8.23
N GLU A 50 14.18 -26.52 -6.91
CA GLU A 50 13.14 -26.39 -5.89
C GLU A 50 12.67 -24.94 -5.67
N ALA A 51 13.52 -23.94 -5.95
CA ALA A 51 13.16 -22.52 -5.89
C ALA A 51 12.99 -21.95 -7.30
N GLN A 52 11.79 -21.50 -7.62
CA GLN A 52 11.47 -20.94 -8.94
C GLN A 52 10.69 -19.64 -8.80
N PHE A 53 11.02 -18.66 -9.64
CA PHE A 53 10.25 -17.42 -9.79
C PHE A 53 9.55 -17.42 -11.15
N TYR A 54 8.22 -17.34 -11.13
CA TYR A 54 7.42 -17.37 -12.35
C TYR A 54 6.88 -15.98 -12.69
N ALA A 55 7.57 -15.29 -13.61
CA ALA A 55 7.18 -13.99 -14.16
C ALA A 55 5.96 -14.11 -15.09
N ARG A 56 4.77 -14.28 -14.52
CA ARG A 56 3.50 -14.44 -15.26
C ARG A 56 2.52 -13.30 -15.01
N ALA A 57 1.72 -12.98 -16.01
CA ALA A 57 0.74 -11.89 -15.95
C ALA A 57 -0.32 -12.06 -14.85
N ASP A 58 -0.77 -13.30 -14.59
CA ASP A 58 -1.74 -13.63 -13.55
C ASP A 58 -1.16 -13.45 -12.13
N ASN A 59 0.11 -13.85 -11.93
CA ASN A 59 0.84 -13.62 -10.68
C ASN A 59 0.97 -12.11 -10.41
N LEU A 60 1.42 -11.36 -11.41
CA LEU A 60 1.56 -9.90 -11.30
C LEU A 60 0.20 -9.22 -11.02
N ARG A 61 -0.86 -9.62 -11.73
CA ARG A 61 -2.22 -9.08 -11.53
C ARG A 61 -2.74 -9.34 -10.13
N THR A 62 -2.49 -10.53 -9.59
CA THR A 62 -2.87 -10.90 -8.22
C THR A 62 -2.15 -10.02 -7.21
N TRP A 63 -0.82 -9.87 -7.35
CA TRP A 63 -0.04 -9.00 -6.47
C TRP A 63 -0.47 -7.52 -6.55
N MET A 64 -0.69 -7.00 -7.77
CA MET A 64 -1.23 -5.65 -7.97
C MET A 64 -2.59 -5.45 -7.31
N GLY A 65 -3.42 -6.50 -7.20
CA GLY A 65 -4.67 -6.45 -6.45
C GLY A 65 -4.47 -6.22 -4.96
N MET A 66 -3.49 -6.89 -4.36
CA MET A 66 -3.13 -6.66 -2.95
C MET A 66 -2.57 -5.25 -2.74
N VAL A 67 -1.73 -4.77 -3.65
CA VAL A 67 -1.19 -3.39 -3.61
C VAL A 67 -2.33 -2.37 -3.70
N ASN A 68 -3.29 -2.57 -4.61
CA ASN A 68 -4.45 -1.69 -4.78
C ASN A 68 -5.28 -1.57 -3.50
N THR A 69 -5.58 -2.68 -2.83
CA THR A 69 -6.29 -2.66 -1.55
C THR A 69 -5.51 -1.91 -0.46
N ARG A 70 -4.18 -2.14 -0.37
CA ARG A 70 -3.33 -1.47 0.61
C ARG A 70 -3.24 0.04 0.38
N LEU A 71 -3.00 0.49 -0.85
CA LEU A 71 -2.97 1.92 -1.19
C LEU A 71 -4.33 2.60 -0.96
N GLY A 72 -5.44 1.91 -1.27
CA GLY A 72 -6.78 2.40 -0.96
C GLY A 72 -6.98 2.66 0.54
N SER A 73 -6.55 1.72 1.39
CA SER A 73 -6.59 1.87 2.86
C SER A 73 -5.74 3.05 3.35
N LEU A 74 -4.50 3.18 2.87
CA LEU A 74 -3.61 4.29 3.23
C LEU A 74 -4.21 5.66 2.81
N SER A 75 -4.72 5.76 1.59
CA SER A 75 -5.39 6.99 1.09
C SER A 75 -6.61 7.37 1.92
N GLN A 76 -7.41 6.38 2.33
CA GLN A 76 -8.56 6.60 3.18
C GLN A 76 -8.16 7.10 4.58
N ARG A 77 -7.14 6.48 5.20
CA ARG A 77 -6.61 6.89 6.51
C ARG A 77 -6.07 8.32 6.47
N LEU A 78 -5.24 8.64 5.49
CA LEU A 78 -4.72 9.99 5.27
C LEU A 78 -5.83 11.03 5.05
N SER A 79 -6.87 10.67 4.29
CA SER A 79 -8.03 11.54 4.06
C SER A 79 -8.85 11.77 5.34
N ALA A 80 -8.93 10.78 6.23
CA ALA A 80 -9.61 10.89 7.52
C ALA A 80 -8.82 11.76 8.52
N SER A 81 -7.49 11.78 8.43
CA SER A 81 -6.61 12.62 9.25
C SER A 81 -6.79 14.13 9.03
N VAL A 82 -7.52 14.51 7.99
CA VAL A 82 -7.86 15.90 7.65
C VAL A 82 -9.20 16.34 8.24
N GLY A 83 -9.99 15.41 8.77
CA GLY A 83 -11.30 15.70 9.34
C GLY A 83 -12.33 16.08 8.29
N LYS A 84 -12.78 15.09 7.50
CA LYS A 84 -13.97 15.27 6.64
C LYS A 84 -15.21 14.88 7.43
N ARG A 85 -16.19 15.80 7.55
CA ARG A 85 -17.55 15.45 7.94
C ARG A 85 -18.08 14.41 6.96
N ARG A 86 -18.30 13.18 7.42
CA ARG A 86 -18.96 12.15 6.61
C ARG A 86 -20.46 12.29 6.81
N ILE A 87 -21.20 12.41 5.71
CA ILE A 87 -22.65 12.24 5.73
C ILE A 87 -22.91 10.76 6.01
N ASN A 88 -23.74 10.49 7.02
CA ASN A 88 -24.17 9.14 7.35
C ASN A 88 -25.07 8.60 6.23
N THR A 89 -24.52 7.70 5.40
CA THR A 89 -25.24 7.06 4.28
C THR A 89 -25.73 5.66 4.63
N ASP A 90 -25.81 5.28 5.91
CA ASP A 90 -26.20 3.93 6.38
C ASP A 90 -27.59 3.48 5.83
N LEU A 91 -28.43 4.41 5.37
CA LEU A 91 -29.75 4.14 4.77
C LEU A 91 -29.89 4.73 3.35
N ALA A 92 -28.81 5.25 2.77
CA ALA A 92 -28.88 5.94 1.49
C ALA A 92 -29.14 4.92 0.36
N GLY A 93 -30.35 4.96 -0.21
CA GLY A 93 -30.78 4.07 -1.30
C GLY A 93 -31.69 2.91 -0.87
N GLU A 94 -31.95 2.74 0.44
CA GLU A 94 -32.85 1.69 0.94
C GLU A 94 -34.28 2.20 1.14
N VAL A 95 -35.20 1.75 0.27
CA VAL A 95 -36.63 2.07 0.41
C VAL A 95 -37.23 1.22 1.55
N GLY A 96 -37.57 1.88 2.66
CA GLY A 96 -38.31 1.26 3.78
C GLY A 96 -37.47 0.85 4.99
N ALA A 97 -36.18 1.14 5.02
CA ALA A 97 -35.32 0.87 6.17
C ALA A 97 -35.53 1.91 7.29
N THR A 98 -35.69 1.44 8.53
CA THR A 98 -35.85 2.29 9.73
C THR A 98 -34.76 1.95 10.75
N GLN A 99 -34.03 2.96 11.21
CA GLN A 99 -33.03 2.79 12.26
C GLN A 99 -33.69 2.78 13.64
N SER A 100 -33.33 1.79 14.46
CA SER A 100 -33.88 1.59 15.82
C SER A 100 -33.31 2.59 16.85
N THR A 101 -32.22 3.29 16.51
CA THR A 101 -31.55 4.28 17.37
C THR A 101 -31.14 5.49 16.55
N ALA A 102 -31.25 6.70 17.13
CA ALA A 102 -30.84 7.92 16.45
C ALA A 102 -29.31 8.01 16.37
N LYS A 103 -28.76 7.86 15.16
CA LYS A 103 -27.36 8.20 14.89
C LYS A 103 -27.26 9.63 14.32
N PRO A 104 -26.19 10.38 14.62
CA PRO A 104 -25.92 11.67 13.97
C PRO A 104 -25.89 11.54 12.44
N GLN A 105 -26.51 12.49 11.73
CA GLN A 105 -26.47 12.58 10.26
C GLN A 105 -25.08 12.97 9.72
N GLU A 106 -24.27 13.61 10.55
CA GLU A 106 -22.85 13.90 10.28
C GLU A 106 -22.02 13.19 11.35
N LEU A 107 -21.08 12.34 10.93
CA LEU A 107 -20.07 11.74 11.81
C LEU A 107 -18.72 12.41 11.52
N ASP A 108 -18.15 13.06 12.53
CA ASP A 108 -16.76 13.50 12.51
C ASP A 108 -15.85 12.29 12.81
N VAL A 109 -15.38 11.64 11.75
CA VAL A 109 -14.34 10.61 11.85
C VAL A 109 -13.00 11.28 11.61
N THR A 110 -12.41 11.82 12.68
CA THR A 110 -11.09 12.46 12.66
C THR A 110 -10.08 11.58 13.38
N THR A 111 -8.92 11.33 12.77
CA THR A 111 -7.78 10.75 13.47
C THR A 111 -7.36 11.68 14.62
N PRO A 112 -7.08 11.17 15.83
CA PRO A 112 -6.50 11.98 16.91
C PRO A 112 -5.24 12.71 16.43
N TRP A 113 -5.07 13.96 16.86
CA TRP A 113 -4.00 14.82 16.35
C TRP A 113 -2.59 14.24 16.53
N LEU A 114 -2.40 13.41 17.56
CA LEU A 114 -1.14 12.72 17.88
C LEU A 114 -0.81 11.56 16.92
N GLU A 115 -1.79 11.03 16.19
CA GLU A 115 -1.60 9.90 15.26
C GLU A 115 -1.47 10.36 13.80
N ILE A 116 -1.59 11.67 13.54
CA ILE A 116 -1.47 12.24 12.19
C ILE A 116 -0.08 11.98 11.62
N ASP A 117 0.96 12.20 12.42
CA ASP A 117 2.35 11.95 12.04
C ASP A 117 2.55 10.45 11.76
N ASP A 118 2.05 9.57 12.63
CA ASP A 118 2.19 8.12 12.48
C ASP A 118 1.59 7.63 11.16
N VAL A 119 0.34 8.03 10.87
CA VAL A 119 -0.33 7.67 9.60
C VAL A 119 0.43 8.22 8.40
N PHE A 120 0.93 9.45 8.49
CA PHE A 120 1.67 10.08 7.40
C PHE A 120 2.99 9.35 7.11
N TYR A 121 3.79 9.07 8.13
CA TYR A 121 5.09 8.43 7.97
C TYR A 121 4.97 6.93 7.65
N GLU A 122 3.96 6.24 8.17
CA GLU A 122 3.63 4.87 7.77
C GLU A 122 3.29 4.82 6.27
N ALA A 123 2.43 5.74 5.81
CA ALA A 123 2.07 5.80 4.39
C ALA A 123 3.28 6.15 3.51
N ARG A 124 4.12 7.10 3.95
CA ARG A 124 5.34 7.48 3.24
C ARG A 124 6.34 6.33 3.15
N GLY A 125 6.58 5.61 4.25
CA GLY A 125 7.47 4.45 4.29
C GLY A 125 6.94 3.29 3.44
N SER A 126 5.63 3.04 3.50
CA SER A 126 4.97 2.03 2.65
C SER A 126 5.11 2.36 1.17
N ALA A 127 4.91 3.63 0.79
CA ALA A 127 5.10 4.09 -0.59
C ALA A 127 6.56 3.97 -1.03
N TRP A 128 7.52 4.29 -0.17
CA TRP A 128 8.95 4.13 -0.46
C TRP A 128 9.31 2.67 -0.78
N ALA A 129 8.86 1.72 0.06
CA ALA A 129 9.10 0.30 -0.17
C ALA A 129 8.45 -0.18 -1.46
N LEU A 130 7.20 0.25 -1.71
CA LEU A 130 6.47 -0.10 -2.93
C LEU A 130 7.16 0.42 -4.20
N ILE A 131 7.76 1.62 -4.18
CA ILE A 131 8.55 2.14 -5.31
C ILE A 131 9.68 1.16 -5.67
N GLN A 132 10.38 0.61 -4.66
CA GLN A 132 11.46 -0.36 -4.92
C GLN A 132 10.91 -1.66 -5.51
N PHE A 133 9.79 -2.16 -4.99
CA PHE A 133 9.14 -3.36 -5.53
C PHE A 133 8.65 -3.16 -6.96
N LEU A 134 8.07 -2.00 -7.29
CA LEU A 134 7.63 -1.71 -8.65
C LEU A 134 8.80 -1.56 -9.62
N LYS A 135 9.93 -1.02 -9.18
CA LYS A 135 11.18 -0.99 -9.95
C LYS A 135 11.74 -2.39 -10.19
N ALA A 136 11.68 -3.28 -9.20
CA ALA A 136 12.02 -4.70 -9.40
C ALA A 136 11.06 -5.37 -10.39
N VAL A 137 9.74 -5.11 -10.28
CA VAL A 137 8.73 -5.61 -11.22
C VAL A 137 9.02 -5.16 -12.66
N GLU A 138 9.49 -3.92 -12.87
CA GLU A 138 9.86 -3.44 -14.20
C GLU A 138 10.94 -4.31 -14.86
N VAL A 139 11.87 -4.85 -14.06
CA VAL A 139 12.94 -5.75 -14.50
C VAL A 139 12.42 -7.19 -14.64
N ASP A 140 11.89 -7.75 -13.55
CA ASP A 140 11.56 -9.17 -13.45
C ASP A 140 10.35 -9.57 -14.32
N PHE A 141 9.44 -8.63 -14.58
CA PHE A 141 8.28 -8.82 -15.46
C PHE A 141 8.39 -8.07 -16.79
N ALA A 142 9.59 -7.63 -17.20
CA ALA A 142 9.80 -6.82 -18.41
C ALA A 142 9.12 -7.41 -19.66
N GLU A 143 9.22 -8.73 -19.89
CA GLU A 143 8.59 -9.38 -21.03
C GLU A 143 7.06 -9.35 -20.96
N VAL A 144 6.49 -9.63 -19.80
CA VAL A 144 5.04 -9.58 -19.55
C VAL A 144 4.51 -8.16 -19.79
N LEU A 145 5.19 -7.17 -19.23
CA LEU A 145 4.82 -5.76 -19.36
C LEU A 145 4.88 -5.31 -20.82
N ARG A 146 5.93 -5.68 -21.55
CA ARG A 146 6.07 -5.37 -22.98
C ARG A 146 4.97 -6.03 -23.80
N LYS A 147 4.67 -7.31 -23.56
CA LYS A 147 3.63 -8.06 -24.29
C LYS A 147 2.24 -7.45 -24.07
N LYS A 148 1.99 -6.88 -22.88
CA LYS A 148 0.73 -6.23 -22.51
C LYS A 148 0.71 -4.72 -22.78
N ASN A 149 1.77 -4.15 -23.36
CA ASN A 149 1.94 -2.71 -23.54
C ASN A 149 1.74 -1.89 -22.23
N ALA A 150 2.21 -2.44 -21.12
CA ALA A 150 1.94 -1.99 -19.76
C ALA A 150 3.12 -1.27 -19.09
N GLN A 151 4.28 -1.21 -19.75
CA GLN A 151 5.50 -0.62 -19.19
C GLN A 151 5.32 0.86 -18.83
N VAL A 152 4.74 1.66 -19.73
CA VAL A 152 4.48 3.09 -19.49
C VAL A 152 3.52 3.29 -18.32
N SER A 153 2.48 2.46 -18.21
CA SER A 153 1.54 2.50 -17.08
C SER A 153 2.23 2.20 -15.75
N LEU A 154 3.13 1.22 -15.70
CA LEU A 154 3.93 0.93 -14.51
C LEU A 154 4.82 2.12 -14.12
N GLN A 155 5.51 2.72 -15.09
CA GLN A 155 6.37 3.89 -14.85
C GLN A 155 5.57 5.09 -14.33
N GLN A 156 4.34 5.30 -14.82
CA GLN A 156 3.46 6.35 -14.30
C GLN A 156 3.08 6.10 -12.84
N ILE A 157 2.77 4.85 -12.46
CA ILE A 157 2.49 4.49 -11.05
C ILE A 157 3.70 4.79 -10.17
N ILE A 158 4.90 4.39 -10.60
CA ILE A 158 6.16 4.69 -9.89
C ILE A 158 6.32 6.19 -9.70
N ARG A 159 6.11 6.98 -10.76
CA ARG A 159 6.25 8.45 -10.72
C ARG A 159 5.26 9.12 -9.76
N GLU A 160 4.01 8.67 -9.71
CA GLU A 160 3.03 9.19 -8.75
C GLU A 160 3.42 8.87 -7.30
N LEU A 161 3.93 7.66 -7.06
CA LEU A 161 4.42 7.28 -5.74
C LEU A 161 5.69 8.05 -5.36
N GLU A 162 6.59 8.34 -6.30
CA GLU A 162 7.79 9.14 -6.03
C GLU A 162 7.44 10.56 -5.52
N GLY A 163 6.29 11.11 -5.91
CA GLY A 163 5.75 12.36 -5.34
C GLY A 163 5.49 12.30 -3.83
N THR A 164 5.22 11.12 -3.27
CA THR A 164 5.07 10.94 -1.80
C THR A 164 6.40 11.13 -1.05
N GLN A 165 7.52 11.10 -1.76
CA GLN A 165 8.86 11.21 -1.18
C GLN A 165 9.44 12.62 -1.24
N GLU A 166 8.67 13.59 -1.73
CA GLU A 166 9.07 15.00 -1.74
C GLU A 166 9.47 15.51 -0.34
N THR A 167 10.35 16.52 -0.34
CA THR A 167 10.89 17.07 0.91
C THR A 167 9.79 17.75 1.70
N VAL A 168 9.61 17.35 2.96
CA VAL A 168 8.73 18.03 3.90
C VAL A 168 9.59 19.06 4.63
N TRP A 169 9.39 20.34 4.30
CA TRP A 169 10.13 21.45 4.91
C TRP A 169 9.58 21.86 6.28
N SER A 170 8.36 21.44 6.60
CA SER A 170 7.75 21.68 7.90
C SER A 170 8.39 20.77 8.96
N PRO A 171 8.67 21.27 10.18
CA PRO A 171 9.19 20.45 11.27
C PRO A 171 8.17 19.44 11.83
N MET A 172 6.89 19.56 11.45
CA MET A 172 5.78 18.72 11.89
C MET A 172 4.76 18.56 10.77
N ILE A 173 4.00 17.46 10.73
CA ILE A 173 2.95 17.29 9.72
C ILE A 173 1.75 18.15 10.09
N LEU A 174 1.37 19.02 9.15
CA LEU A 174 0.24 19.93 9.30
C LEU A 174 -0.93 19.46 8.43
N ASN A 175 -2.12 19.39 9.05
CA ASN A 175 -3.39 19.13 8.39
C ASN A 175 -4.32 20.33 8.55
N GLY A 176 -4.07 21.38 7.78
CA GLY A 176 -4.98 22.53 7.66
C GLY A 176 -6.30 22.17 6.95
N SER A 177 -7.24 23.11 6.91
CA SER A 177 -8.45 22.92 6.10
C SER A 177 -8.12 22.86 4.61
N GLY A 178 -8.93 22.15 3.81
CA GLY A 178 -8.64 21.91 2.38
C GLY A 178 -8.52 23.17 1.50
N PHE A 179 -8.99 24.32 1.98
CA PHE A 179 -8.87 25.64 1.33
C PHE A 179 -8.22 26.70 2.24
N GLY A 180 -7.53 26.26 3.30
CA GLY A 180 -6.90 27.13 4.28
C GLY A 180 -5.53 27.66 3.85
N LEU A 181 -4.99 28.61 4.63
CA LEU A 181 -3.66 29.18 4.42
C LEU A 181 -2.51 28.22 4.83
N LEU A 182 -2.82 27.18 5.60
CA LEU A 182 -1.85 26.21 6.10
C LEU A 182 -1.77 25.00 5.16
N ALA A 183 -0.57 24.40 5.09
CA ALA A 183 -0.37 23.16 4.35
C ALA A 183 -1.27 22.03 4.88
N ASN A 184 -1.64 21.14 3.96
CA ASN A 184 -2.36 19.91 4.29
C ASN A 184 -1.61 18.71 3.72
N HIS A 185 -0.62 18.26 4.48
CA HIS A 185 0.33 17.24 4.04
C HIS A 185 -0.36 15.89 3.83
N SER A 186 -1.27 15.48 4.74
CA SER A 186 -1.98 14.22 4.59
C SER A 186 -2.88 14.22 3.36
N LEU A 187 -3.54 15.33 3.01
CA LEU A 187 -4.35 15.42 1.79
C LEU A 187 -3.49 15.36 0.52
N VAL A 188 -2.35 16.05 0.51
CA VAL A 188 -1.40 15.99 -0.61
C VAL A 188 -0.88 14.57 -0.81
N MET A 189 -0.48 13.90 0.28
CA MET A 189 -0.03 12.51 0.22
C MET A 189 -1.15 11.56 -0.21
N ALA A 190 -2.36 11.72 0.31
CA ALA A 190 -3.53 10.96 -0.13
C ALA A 190 -3.80 11.14 -1.63
N SER A 191 -3.57 12.34 -2.16
CA SER A 191 -3.73 12.64 -3.58
C SER A 191 -2.75 11.84 -4.45
N TYR A 192 -1.46 11.83 -4.11
CA TYR A 192 -0.45 11.01 -4.79
C TYR A 192 -0.80 9.52 -4.73
N ILE A 193 -1.11 9.01 -3.54
CA ILE A 193 -1.46 7.59 -3.36
C ILE A 193 -2.74 7.24 -4.13
N SER A 194 -3.74 8.10 -4.14
CA SER A 194 -5.00 7.87 -4.87
C SER A 194 -4.79 7.78 -6.38
N ARG A 195 -3.94 8.65 -6.96
CA ARG A 195 -3.61 8.60 -8.39
C ARG A 195 -2.84 7.32 -8.74
N ALA A 196 -1.84 6.95 -7.94
CA ALA A 196 -1.14 5.67 -8.10
C ALA A 196 -2.12 4.49 -8.00
N ASN A 197 -3.05 4.53 -7.04
CA ASN A 197 -4.04 3.48 -6.84
C ASN A 197 -5.00 3.30 -8.02
N ALA A 198 -5.46 4.41 -8.62
CA ALA A 198 -6.28 4.38 -9.82
C ALA A 198 -5.51 3.79 -11.01
N ALA A 199 -4.26 4.25 -11.22
CA ALA A 199 -3.42 3.73 -12.30
C ALA A 199 -3.10 2.22 -12.14
N ILE A 200 -3.03 1.69 -10.91
CA ILE A 200 -2.92 0.25 -10.66
C ILE A 200 -4.17 -0.51 -11.11
N ILE A 201 -5.37 0.05 -10.92
CA ILE A 201 -6.61 -0.59 -11.40
C ILE A 201 -6.55 -0.74 -12.92
N ASP A 202 -6.22 0.35 -13.63
CA ASP A 202 -6.08 0.35 -15.09
C ASP A 202 -5.01 -0.66 -15.55
N LEU A 203 -3.86 -0.71 -14.86
CA LEU A 203 -2.79 -1.66 -15.14
C LEU A 203 -3.25 -3.11 -14.96
N ARG A 204 -4.04 -3.42 -13.91
CA ARG A 204 -4.57 -4.76 -13.68
C ARG A 204 -5.53 -5.19 -14.80
N ASP A 205 -6.35 -4.26 -15.27
CA ASP A 205 -7.26 -4.52 -16.39
C ASP A 205 -6.48 -4.80 -17.67
N LEU A 206 -5.41 -4.04 -17.96
CA LEU A 206 -4.50 -4.32 -19.08
C LEU A 206 -3.82 -5.69 -18.96
N LEU A 207 -3.37 -6.09 -17.76
CA LEU A 207 -2.78 -7.41 -17.53
C LEU A 207 -3.80 -8.54 -17.72
N SER A 208 -5.09 -8.27 -17.48
CA SER A 208 -6.18 -9.24 -17.70
C SER A 208 -6.56 -9.41 -19.17
N GLN A 209 -6.39 -8.37 -19.98
CA GLN A 209 -6.75 -8.34 -21.39
C GLN A 209 -5.61 -8.93 -22.23
N GLY A 210 -5.90 -9.93 -23.06
CA GLY A 210 -4.96 -10.56 -24.00
C GLY A 210 -4.71 -12.03 -23.73
#